data_AF-A0A7K3ZMH9-F1
#
_entry.id   AF-A0A7K3ZMH9-F1
#
_cell.length_a   1.000
_cell.length_b   1.000
_cell.length_c   1.000
_cell.angle_alpha   90.00
_cell.angle_beta   90.00
_cell.angle_gamma   90.00
#
_symmetry.space_group_name_H-M   'P 1'
#
loop_
_entity.id
_entity.type
_entity.pdbx_description
1 polymer ?
#
loop_
_entity_poly.entity_id
_entity_poly.type
_entity_poly.pdbx_seq_one_letter_code
_entity_poly.pdbx_strand_id
1 'polypeptide(L)' 'MRDPVCGAVLDENTAKFKITYEGETCYFCSLVCKKRFKRQPTKFIK' A
#
# COMPACT_ATOMS: atom_id res chain seq x y z
N MET A 1 -5.89 9.02 2.31
CA MET A 1 -4.60 8.26 2.31
C MET A 1 -4.20 7.96 0.87
N ARG A 2 -2.93 7.66 0.57
CA ARG A 2 -2.46 7.38 -0.80
C ARG A 2 -1.74 6.05 -0.88
N ASP A 3 -1.89 5.36 -2.00
CA ASP A 3 -1.15 4.14 -2.31
C ASP A 3 0.33 4.52 -2.55
N PRO A 4 1.29 3.98 -1.79
CA PRO A 4 2.70 4.35 -1.92
C PRO A 4 3.34 3.80 -3.21
N VAL A 5 2.71 2.86 -3.90
CA VAL A 5 3.20 2.24 -5.14
C VAL A 5 2.80 3.04 -6.37
N CYS A 6 1.54 3.44 -6.47
CA CYS A 6 1.01 4.13 -7.66
C CYS A 6 0.63 5.59 -7.40
N GLY A 7 0.63 6.04 -6.15
CA GLY A 7 0.19 7.39 -5.78
C GLY A 7 -1.33 7.60 -5.84
N ALA A 8 -2.11 6.54 -6.13
CA ALA A 8 -3.56 6.63 -6.19
C ALA A 8 -4.14 7.10 -4.86
N VAL A 9 -5.13 7.98 -4.93
CA VAL A 9 -5.89 8.38 -3.75
C VAL A 9 -6.72 7.19 -3.30
N LEU A 10 -6.57 6.84 -2.03
CA LEU A 10 -7.33 5.78 -1.38
C LEU A 10 -8.38 6.42 -0.49
N ASP A 11 -9.59 5.92 -0.65
CA ASP A 11 -10.74 6.18 0.17
C ASP A 11 -10.89 5.02 1.16
N GLU A 12 -11.56 5.26 2.28
CA GLU A 12 -11.81 4.25 3.31
C GLU A 12 -12.51 2.99 2.73
N ASN A 13 -13.29 3.15 1.65
CA ASN A 13 -13.93 2.07 0.92
C ASN A 13 -13.00 1.31 -0.04
N THR A 14 -11.99 1.97 -0.61
CA THR A 14 -11.02 1.37 -1.54
C THR A 14 -9.79 0.81 -0.82
N ALA A 15 -9.60 1.19 0.45
CA ALA A 15 -8.63 0.71 1.45
C ALA A 15 -8.64 -0.80 1.75
N LYS A 16 -9.44 -1.61 1.05
CA LYS A 16 -9.62 -3.03 1.39
C LYS A 16 -8.31 -3.82 1.37
N PHE A 17 -7.33 -3.38 0.58
CA PHE A 17 -6.03 -4.00 0.52
C PHE A 17 -5.06 -3.27 1.44
N LYS A 18 -4.73 -3.90 2.57
CA LYS A 18 -3.70 -3.42 3.50
C LYS A 18 -2.68 -4.50 3.83
N ILE A 19 -1.49 -4.08 4.24
CA ILE A 19 -0.44 -4.94 4.81
C ILE A 19 0.17 -4.19 5.98
N THR A 20 0.40 -4.91 7.08
CA THR A 20 1.20 -4.43 8.19
C THR A 20 2.66 -4.76 7.91
N TYR A 21 3.52 -3.75 7.83
CA TYR A 21 4.95 -3.89 7.60
C TYR A 21 5.69 -3.02 8.62
N GLU A 22 6.62 -3.60 9.39
CA GLU A 22 7.35 -2.92 10.48
C GLU A 22 6.48 -2.19 11.51
N GLY A 23 5.25 -2.67 11.74
CA GLY A 23 4.29 -2.05 12.66
C GLY A 23 3.43 -0.95 12.03
N GLU A 24 3.74 -0.52 10.80
CA GLU A 24 2.91 0.42 10.04
C GLU A 24 1.91 -0.29 9.13
N THR A 25 0.69 0.22 9.05
CA THR A 25 -0.33 -0.30 8.15
C THR A 25 -0.31 0.48 6.84
N CYS A 26 0.19 -0.14 5.78
CA CYS A 26 0.13 0.42 4.44
C CYS A 26 -1.15 -0.01 3.73
N TYR A 27 -1.74 0.92 2.97
CA TYR A 27 -2.97 0.72 2.22
C TYR A 27 -2.68 0.78 0.72
N PHE A 28 -3.44 0.02 -0.06
CA PHE A 28 -3.25 -0.17 -1.48
C PHE A 28 -4.56 -0.10 -2.24
N CYS A 29 -4.52 0.45 -3.46
CA CYS A 29 -5.70 0.56 -4.32
C CYS A 29 -6.11 -0.79 -4.89
N SER A 30 -5.16 -1.73 -4.96
CA SER A 30 -5.33 -3.00 -5.66
C SER A 30 -4.35 -4.05 -5.16
N LEU A 31 -4.69 -5.33 -5.38
CA LEU A 31 -3.79 -6.46 -5.12
C LEU A 31 -2.45 -6.36 -5.84
N VAL A 32 -2.42 -5.72 -7.03
CA VAL A 32 -1.19 -5.53 -7.81
C VAL A 32 -0.23 -4.60 -7.07
N CYS A 33 -0.72 -3.46 -6.55
CA CYS A 33 0.08 -2.56 -5.73
C CYS A 33 0.57 -3.25 -4.46
N LYS A 34 -0.31 -3.98 -3.76
CA LYS A 34 0.09 -4.79 -2.59
C LYS A 34 1.20 -5.78 -2.92
N LYS A 35 1.13 -6.49 -4.06
CA LYS A 35 2.18 -7.42 -4.50
C LYS A 35 3.49 -6.72 -4.84
N ARG A 36 3.43 -5.58 -5.55
CA ARG A 36 4.61 -4.77 -5.88
C ARG A 36 5.30 -4.25 -4.62
N PHE A 37 4.51 -3.76 -3.68
CA PHE A 37 4.98 -3.33 -2.38
C PHE A 37 5.65 -4.46 -1.61
N LYS A 38 5.00 -5.63 -1.50
CA LYS A 38 5.59 -6.81 -0.83
C LYS A 38 6.93 -7.24 -1.45
N ARG A 39 7.15 -6.98 -2.75
CA ARG A 39 8.39 -7.30 -3.46
C ARG A 39 9.53 -6.34 -3.14
N GLN A 40 9.23 -5.05 -2.89
CA GLN A 40 10.21 -4.00 -2.62
C GLN A 40 9.66 -2.98 -1.60
N PRO A 41 9.37 -3.38 -0.35
CA PRO A 41 8.70 -2.51 0.61
C PRO A 41 9.58 -1.32 1.03
N THR A 42 10.89 -1.53 1.13
CA THR A 42 11.92 -0.52 1.46
C THR A 42 12.09 0.60 0.44
N LYS A 43 11.50 0.48 -0.76
CA LYS A 43 11.44 1.60 -1.72
C LYS A 43 10.25 2.52 -1.49
N PHE A 44 9.22 2.03 -0.82
CA PHE A 44 7.92 2.67 -0.70
C PHE A 44 7.65 3.16 0.72
N ILE A 45 8.18 2.49 1.74
CA ILE A 45 8.31 3.02 3.10
C ILE A 45 9.73 3.55 3.24
N LYS A 46 9.86 4.81 3.65
CA LYS A 46 11.13 5.48 3.94
C LYS A 46 11.08 6.05 5.34
#